data_AF-A0A6U1KCN5-F1
#
_entry.id   AF-A0A6U1KCN5-F1
#
_cell.length_a   1.000
_cell.length_b   1.000
_cell.length_c   1.000
_cell.angle_alpha   90.00
_cell.angle_beta   90.00
_cell.angle_gamma   90.00
#
_symmetry.space_group_name_H-M   'P 1'
#
loop_
_entity.id
_entity.type
_entity.pdbx_description
1 polymer ?
#
loop_
_entity_poly.entity_id
_entity_poly.type
_entity_poly.pdbx_seq_one_letter_code
_entity_poly.pdbx_strand_id
1 'polypeptide(L)'
;MKVVDGKQRVNRASPWAASEEQVGRWAASGGFTSCLVAAPALQPIAVMDRLLPLLAPSAPFAIFSNSPLPLAMAMAKLRKTGQALALQMTENWHREYQVLPARTHPTMSTSGTGGYILSGIKVISPPRTEADRSAKKPRT
;
A
#
# COMPACT_ATOMS: atom_id res chain seq x y z
N MET A 1 28.46 27.19 -16.09
CA MET A 1 26.99 27.31 -16.08
C MET A 1 26.42 26.84 -17.41
N LYS A 2 25.85 25.64 -17.47
CA LYS A 2 24.73 25.30 -18.38
C LYS A 2 23.87 24.26 -17.67
N VAL A 3 22.70 24.71 -17.23
CA VAL A 3 21.62 23.88 -16.69
C VAL A 3 21.14 23.00 -17.83
N VAL A 4 21.25 21.68 -17.67
CA VAL A 4 20.70 20.71 -18.62
C VAL A 4 19.21 20.56 -18.35
N ASP A 5 18.42 20.94 -19.35
CA ASP A 5 16.97 20.87 -19.39
C ASP A 5 16.44 19.49 -18.96
N GLY A 6 15.79 19.47 -17.80
CA GLY A 6 14.96 18.36 -17.35
C GLY A 6 13.75 18.26 -18.27
N LYS A 7 13.83 17.41 -19.30
CA LYS A 7 12.67 17.00 -20.09
C LYS A 7 11.64 16.37 -19.15
N GLN A 8 10.65 17.17 -18.76
CA GLN A 8 9.50 16.74 -17.98
C GLN A 8 8.77 15.67 -18.80
N ARG A 9 8.77 14.44 -18.29
CA ARG A 9 8.07 13.33 -18.94
C ARG A 9 6.58 13.68 -18.95
N VAL A 10 6.05 13.93 -20.14
CA VAL A 10 4.63 14.13 -20.36
C VAL A 10 3.94 12.79 -20.07
N ASN A 11 3.28 12.70 -18.92
CA ASN A 11 2.47 11.54 -18.55
C ASN A 11 1.30 11.46 -19.53
N ARG A 12 1.45 10.68 -20.61
CA ARG A 12 0.29 10.29 -21.41
C ARG A 12 -0.58 9.40 -20.54
N ALA A 13 -1.70 9.94 -20.08
CA ALA A 13 -2.71 9.18 -19.36
C ALA A 13 -3.09 7.96 -20.20
N SER A 14 -3.10 6.78 -19.57
CA SER A 14 -3.49 5.56 -20.25
C SER A 14 -4.98 5.63 -20.63
N PRO A 15 -5.43 4.91 -21.67
CA PRO A 15 -6.85 4.90 -22.07
C PRO A 15 -7.81 4.42 -20.98
N TRP A 16 -7.29 3.72 -19.97
CA TRP A 16 -8.03 3.19 -18.82
C TRP A 16 -7.88 4.07 -17.57
N ALA A 17 -7.13 5.17 -17.64
CA ALA A 17 -7.03 6.11 -16.53
C ALA A 17 -8.38 6.82 -16.34
N ALA A 18 -8.92 6.77 -15.13
CA ALA A 18 -10.12 7.53 -14.78
C ALA A 18 -9.82 9.03 -14.81
N SER A 19 -10.76 9.84 -15.32
CA SER A 19 -10.64 11.29 -15.22
C SER A 19 -10.80 11.75 -13.77
N GLU A 20 -10.19 12.87 -13.41
CA GLU A 20 -10.26 13.42 -12.05
C GLU A 20 -11.71 13.71 -11.62
N GLU A 21 -12.55 14.15 -12.56
CA GLU A 21 -13.98 14.36 -12.34
C GLU A 21 -14.74 13.05 -12.06
N GLN A 22 -14.37 11.96 -12.72
CA GLN A 22 -14.97 10.64 -12.43
C GLN A 22 -14.60 10.17 -11.04
N VAL A 23 -13.33 10.29 -10.66
CA VAL A 23 -12.84 9.93 -9.32
C VAL A 23 -13.54 10.76 -8.24
N GLY A 24 -13.69 12.07 -8.46
CA GLY A 24 -14.41 12.96 -7.55
C GLY A 24 -15.88 12.58 -7.37
N ARG A 25 -16.58 12.24 -8.46
CA ARG A 25 -17.96 11.76 -8.40
C ARG A 25 -18.09 10.46 -7.62
N TRP A 26 -17.21 9.49 -7.86
CA TRP A 26 -17.24 8.21 -7.14
C TRP A 26 -16.91 8.36 -5.66
N ALA A 27 -15.96 9.23 -5.32
CA ALA A 27 -15.65 9.58 -3.94
C ALA A 27 -16.86 10.20 -3.23
N ALA A 28 -17.61 11.08 -3.91
CA ALA A 28 -18.81 11.72 -3.35
C ALA A 28 -20.00 10.76 -3.16
N SER A 29 -20.15 9.73 -4.00
CA SER A 29 -21.30 8.83 -3.96
C SER A 29 -21.28 7.77 -2.85
N GLY A 30 -20.13 7.53 -2.19
CA GLY A 30 -20.01 6.47 -1.19
C GLY A 30 -18.62 5.88 -0.96
N GLY A 31 -17.60 6.40 -1.66
CA GLY A 31 -16.22 5.96 -1.54
C GLY A 31 -15.93 4.64 -2.26
N PHE A 32 -14.64 4.32 -2.39
CA PHE A 32 -14.18 3.10 -3.07
C PHE A 32 -14.30 1.87 -2.17
N THR A 33 -14.76 0.75 -2.71
CA THR A 33 -14.96 -0.50 -1.95
C THR A 33 -13.67 -1.27 -1.67
N SER A 34 -12.63 -1.06 -2.47
CA SER A 34 -11.32 -1.68 -2.29
C SER A 34 -10.22 -0.82 -2.90
N CYS A 35 -8.97 -0.99 -2.44
CA CYS A 35 -7.82 -0.27 -3.00
C CYS A 35 -6.62 -1.20 -3.18
N LEU A 36 -6.05 -1.19 -4.39
CA LEU A 36 -4.77 -1.83 -4.69
C LEU A 36 -3.77 -0.77 -5.14
N VAL A 37 -2.60 -0.75 -4.52
CA VAL A 37 -1.50 0.14 -4.91
C VAL A 37 -0.32 -0.72 -5.36
N ALA A 38 -0.07 -0.71 -6.67
CA ALA A 38 1.07 -1.38 -7.31
C ALA A 38 2.00 -0.35 -7.97
N ALA A 39 2.46 0.62 -7.18
CA ALA A 39 3.30 1.72 -7.65
C ALA A 39 4.60 1.79 -6.83
N PRO A 40 5.61 0.94 -7.13
CA PRO A 40 6.82 0.85 -6.30
C PRO A 40 7.68 2.12 -6.31
N ALA A 41 7.50 2.99 -7.30
CA ALA A 41 8.17 4.30 -7.36
C ALA A 41 7.60 5.31 -6.36
N LEU A 42 6.41 5.06 -5.79
CA LEU A 42 5.75 5.95 -4.85
C LEU A 42 6.00 5.52 -3.41
N GLN A 43 6.14 6.51 -2.51
CA GLN A 43 6.26 6.26 -1.08
C GLN A 43 4.92 5.76 -0.50
N PRO A 44 4.84 4.55 0.09
CA PRO A 44 3.58 3.96 0.57
C PRO A 44 2.81 4.87 1.53
N ILE A 45 3.54 5.55 2.42
CA ILE A 45 2.96 6.45 3.42
C ILE A 45 2.22 7.62 2.77
N ALA A 46 2.84 8.27 1.77
CA ALA A 46 2.26 9.42 1.10
C ALA A 46 1.02 9.03 0.29
N VAL A 47 1.06 7.85 -0.34
CA VAL A 47 -0.07 7.30 -1.08
C VAL A 47 -1.23 6.98 -0.14
N MET A 48 -0.96 6.36 1.00
CA MET A 48 -1.97 6.04 2.00
C MET A 48 -2.70 7.28 2.54
N ASP A 49 -1.97 8.35 2.84
CA ASP A 49 -2.60 9.59 3.34
C ASP A 49 -3.61 10.18 2.35
N ARG A 50 -3.39 9.97 1.04
CA ARG A 50 -4.27 10.46 -0.03
C ARG A 50 -5.39 9.48 -0.36
N LEU A 51 -5.13 8.18 -0.34
CA LEU A 51 -6.09 7.16 -0.76
C LEU A 51 -7.02 6.70 0.37
N LEU A 52 -6.55 6.71 1.62
CA LEU A 52 -7.37 6.30 2.76
C LEU A 52 -8.66 7.12 2.88
N PRO A 53 -8.68 8.45 2.74
CA PRO A 53 -9.91 9.23 2.80
C PRO A 53 -10.95 8.84 1.73
N LEU A 54 -10.49 8.41 0.54
CA LEU A 54 -11.37 8.08 -0.59
C LEU A 54 -12.04 6.70 -0.46
N LEU A 55 -11.49 5.83 0.38
CA LEU A 55 -12.03 4.49 0.62
C LEU A 55 -13.31 4.52 1.46
N ALA A 56 -14.25 3.63 1.18
CA ALA A 56 -15.39 3.39 2.06
C ALA A 56 -14.92 2.79 3.41
N PRO A 57 -15.68 3.02 4.50
CA PRO A 57 -15.51 2.26 5.73
C PRO A 57 -15.50 0.75 5.48
N SER A 58 -14.67 0.00 6.22
CA SER A 58 -14.54 -1.47 6.07
C SER A 58 -13.99 -1.95 4.73
N ALA A 59 -13.51 -1.06 3.86
CA ALA A 59 -12.88 -1.43 2.60
C ALA A 59 -11.50 -2.10 2.83
N PRO A 60 -11.22 -3.27 2.23
CA PRO A 60 -9.88 -3.83 2.21
C PRO A 60 -8.95 -3.03 1.32
N PHE A 61 -7.67 -2.96 1.71
CA PHE A 61 -6.62 -2.38 0.89
C PHE A 61 -5.36 -3.25 0.90
N ALA A 62 -4.61 -3.20 -0.19
CA ALA A 62 -3.34 -3.88 -0.36
C ALA A 62 -2.32 -2.96 -1.05
N ILE A 63 -1.11 -2.88 -0.52
CA ILE A 63 -0.05 -2.00 -1.00
C ILE A 63 1.21 -2.81 -1.22
N PHE A 64 1.74 -2.74 -2.43
CA PHE A 64 2.95 -3.42 -2.84
C PHE A 64 4.17 -2.49 -2.74
N SER A 65 5.31 -3.04 -2.30
CA SER A 65 6.63 -2.41 -2.36
C SER A 65 7.71 -3.46 -2.59
N ASN A 66 8.75 -3.11 -3.34
CA ASN A 66 9.92 -4.00 -3.52
C ASN A 66 10.75 -4.18 -2.24
N SER A 67 10.64 -3.26 -1.29
CA SER A 67 11.37 -3.31 -0.02
C SER A 67 10.42 -3.33 1.19
N PRO A 68 10.80 -4.01 2.28
CA PRO A 68 9.93 -4.17 3.46
C PRO A 68 9.91 -2.92 4.34
N LEU A 69 11.01 -2.16 4.39
CA LEU A 69 11.16 -1.00 5.28
C LEU A 69 10.08 0.08 5.07
N PRO A 70 9.76 0.52 3.84
CA PRO A 70 8.69 1.48 3.59
C PRO A 70 7.32 0.99 4.07
N LEU A 71 7.04 -0.31 3.91
CA LEU A 71 5.80 -0.91 4.39
C LEU A 71 5.77 -1.02 5.91
N ALA A 72 6.90 -1.30 6.55
CA ALA A 72 6.99 -1.36 8.01
C ALA A 72 6.70 0.01 8.64
N MET A 73 7.28 1.07 8.07
CA MET A 73 7.00 2.45 8.50
C MET A 73 5.53 2.82 8.28
N ALA A 74 4.96 2.43 7.14
CA ALA A 74 3.54 2.63 6.84
C ALA A 74 2.62 1.89 7.81
N MET A 75 2.93 0.64 8.13
CA MET A 75 2.20 -0.18 9.11
C MET A 75 2.26 0.44 10.51
N ALA A 76 3.45 0.88 10.94
CA ALA A 76 3.62 1.55 12.24
C ALA A 76 2.80 2.85 12.33
N LYS A 77 2.75 3.63 11.24
CA LYS A 77 1.92 4.84 11.16
C LYS A 77 0.44 4.51 11.27
N LEU A 78 -0.05 3.51 10.52
CA LEU A 78 -1.46 3.09 10.58
C LEU A 78 -1.88 2.59 11.96
N ARG A 79 -1.00 1.83 12.62
CA ARG A 79 -1.22 1.39 14.01
C ARG A 79 -1.32 2.58 14.96
N LYS A 80 -0.48 3.61 14.78
CA LYS A 80 -0.50 4.83 15.58
C LYS A 80 -1.74 5.69 15.34
N THR A 81 -2.23 5.78 14.10
CA THR A 81 -3.41 6.58 13.76
C THR A 81 -4.73 5.85 14.02
N GLY A 82 -4.73 4.52 14.11
CA GLY A 82 -5.94 3.73 14.32
C GLY A 82 -6.89 3.72 13.13
N GLN A 83 -6.39 4.02 11.93
CA GLN A 83 -7.20 4.14 10.70
C GLN A 83 -7.45 2.80 9.99
N ALA A 84 -6.73 1.74 10.38
CA ALA A 84 -6.84 0.43 9.77
C ALA A 84 -6.68 -0.69 10.82
N LEU A 85 -7.39 -1.79 10.60
CA LEU A 85 -7.32 -3.02 11.39
C LEU A 85 -6.80 -4.18 10.54
N ALA A 86 -6.51 -5.30 11.22
CA ALA A 86 -6.04 -6.54 10.61
C ALA A 86 -4.82 -6.32 9.68
N LEU A 87 -3.92 -5.42 10.06
CA LEU A 87 -2.73 -5.12 9.28
C LEU A 87 -1.81 -6.34 9.24
N GLN A 88 -1.50 -6.82 8.05
CA GLN A 88 -0.62 -7.95 7.79
C GLN A 88 0.41 -7.56 6.74
N MET A 89 1.66 -7.90 6.98
CA MET A 89 2.72 -7.81 5.98
C MET A 89 3.06 -9.22 5.53
N THR A 90 3.00 -9.45 4.22
CA THR A 90 3.24 -10.77 3.61
C THR A 90 4.31 -10.65 2.53
N GLU A 91 5.12 -11.69 2.41
CA GLU A 91 6.06 -11.88 1.31
C GLU A 91 5.75 -13.20 0.61
N ASN A 92 5.90 -13.22 -0.71
CA ASN A 92 5.68 -14.41 -1.52
C ASN A 92 7.02 -15.02 -1.94
N TRP A 93 7.18 -16.32 -1.66
CA TRP A 93 8.31 -17.11 -2.11
C TRP A 93 7.80 -18.06 -3.18
N HIS A 94 8.38 -17.98 -4.38
CA HIS A 94 8.07 -18.87 -5.48
C HIS A 94 9.35 -19.52 -5.99
N ARG A 95 9.29 -20.82 -6.24
CA ARG A 95 10.39 -21.60 -6.83
C ARG A 95 9.84 -22.36 -8.03
N GLU A 96 10.43 -22.08 -9.19
CA GLU A 96 10.14 -22.82 -10.40
C GLU A 96 10.80 -24.20 -10.33
N TYR A 97 10.09 -25.21 -10.84
CA TYR A 97 10.56 -26.59 -10.91
C TYR A 97 10.66 -27.03 -12.37
N GLN A 98 11.78 -27.63 -12.74
CA GLN A 98 11.93 -28.34 -13.99
C GLN A 98 11.35 -29.75 -13.83
N VAL A 99 10.40 -30.12 -14.69
CA VAL A 99 9.77 -31.45 -14.70
C VAL A 99 10.03 -32.11 -16.05
N LEU A 100 11.14 -32.84 -16.14
CA LEU A 100 11.50 -33.69 -17.27
C LEU A 100 11.73 -35.11 -16.76
N PRO A 101 11.50 -36.16 -17.58
CA PRO A 101 11.76 -37.54 -17.19
C PRO A 101 13.18 -37.71 -16.62
N ALA A 102 13.29 -38.24 -15.40
CA ALA A 102 14.56 -38.45 -14.66
C ALA A 102 15.43 -37.19 -14.45
N ARG A 103 14.87 -35.98 -14.58
CA ARG A 103 15.56 -34.69 -14.41
C ARG A 103 14.71 -33.66 -13.65
N THR A 104 13.92 -34.14 -12.67
CA THR A 104 13.10 -33.27 -11.82
C THR A 104 13.96 -32.59 -10.76
N HIS A 105 14.07 -31.27 -10.83
CA HIS A 105 14.80 -30.45 -9.86
C HIS A 105 14.29 -29.00 -9.87
N PRO A 106 14.45 -28.25 -8.77
CA PRO A 106 14.22 -26.80 -8.77
C PRO A 106 15.17 -26.11 -9.74
N THR A 107 14.71 -25.02 -10.37
CA THR A 107 15.59 -24.17 -11.18
C THR A 107 16.69 -23.57 -10.29
N MET A 108 17.96 -23.75 -10.68
CA MET A 108 19.12 -23.35 -9.86
C MET A 108 19.34 -21.83 -9.80
N SER A 109 18.83 -21.09 -10.78
CA SER A 109 18.76 -19.62 -10.75
C SER A 109 17.38 -19.20 -10.26
N THR A 110 17.32 -18.32 -9.26
CA THR A 110 16.05 -17.92 -8.66
C THR A 110 16.10 -16.48 -8.16
N SER A 111 14.94 -15.81 -8.17
CA SER A 111 14.77 -14.52 -7.52
C SER A 111 14.66 -14.73 -6.00
N GLY A 112 15.29 -13.85 -5.23
CA GLY A 112 15.27 -13.94 -3.76
C GLY A 112 13.94 -13.54 -3.14
N THR A 113 13.25 -12.56 -3.73
CA THR A 113 11.97 -12.05 -3.24
C THR A 113 11.12 -11.54 -4.41
N GLY A 114 9.80 -11.76 -4.35
CA GLY A 114 8.81 -11.16 -5.25
C GLY A 114 8.40 -9.73 -4.84
N GLY A 115 8.93 -9.24 -3.71
CA GLY A 115 8.47 -8.02 -3.05
C GLY A 115 7.55 -8.33 -1.87
N TYR A 116 6.99 -7.27 -1.30
CA TYR A 116 6.24 -7.30 -0.05
C TYR A 116 4.88 -6.64 -0.24
N ILE A 117 3.87 -7.17 0.44
CA ILE A 117 2.51 -6.65 0.42
C ILE A 117 2.08 -6.34 1.85
N LEU A 118 1.65 -5.10 2.06
CA LEU A 118 0.93 -4.70 3.28
C LEU A 118 -0.57 -4.69 2.97
N SER A 119 -1.33 -5.52 3.67
CA SER A 119 -2.79 -5.57 3.57
C SER A 119 -3.44 -5.16 4.88
N GLY A 120 -4.66 -4.62 4.80
CA GLY A 120 -5.47 -4.28 5.96
C GLY A 120 -6.89 -3.89 5.57
N ILE A 121 -7.69 -3.59 6.58
CA ILE A 121 -9.08 -3.15 6.42
C ILE A 121 -9.19 -1.73 6.95
N LYS A 122 -9.72 -0.80 6.15
CA LYS A 122 -9.96 0.58 6.58
C LYS A 122 -11.05 0.60 7.65
N VAL A 123 -10.82 1.36 8.72
CA VAL A 123 -11.80 1.57 9.79
C VAL A 123 -12.04 3.06 9.98
N ILE A 124 -13.29 3.40 10.32
CA ILE A 124 -13.60 4.76 10.78
C ILE A 124 -12.95 4.90 12.14
N SER A 125 -11.93 5.73 12.25
CA SER A 125 -11.35 6.05 13.55
C SER A 125 -12.44 6.68 14.42
N PRO A 126 -12.81 6.12 15.58
CA PRO A 126 -13.71 6.80 16.50
C PRO A 126 -13.08 8.12 16.93
N PRO A 127 -13.87 9.17 17.22
CA PRO A 127 -13.33 10.39 17.82
C PRO A 127 -12.61 9.98 19.09
N ARG A 128 -11.32 10.30 19.17
CA ARG A 128 -10.42 9.85 20.23
C ARG A 128 -11.03 10.18 21.60
N THR A 129 -11.61 9.18 22.25
CA THR A 129 -12.32 9.36 23.52
C THR A 129 -11.29 9.72 24.60
N GLU A 130 -11.64 10.64 25.51
CA GLU A 130 -10.78 11.17 26.59
C GLU A 130 -9.98 10.07 27.34
N ALA A 131 -10.52 8.85 27.43
CA ALA A 131 -9.90 7.69 28.08
C ALA A 131 -8.51 7.31 27.53
N ASP A 132 -8.26 7.47 26.22
CA ASP A 132 -6.98 7.15 25.59
C ASP A 132 -5.89 8.24 25.88
N ARG A 133 -6.32 9.44 26.30
CA ARG A 133 -5.41 10.51 26.77
C ARG A 133 -4.94 10.27 28.21
N SER A 134 -5.80 9.66 29.04
CA SER A 134 -5.53 9.37 30.45
C SER A 134 -4.48 8.26 30.65
N ALA A 135 -4.41 7.27 29.74
CA ALA A 135 -3.49 6.14 29.83
C ALA A 135 -2.00 6.49 29.65
N LYS A 136 -1.67 7.77 29.37
CA LYS A 136 -0.30 8.28 29.17
C LYS A 136 0.25 9.10 30.35
N LYS A 137 -0.35 9.04 31.54
CA LYS A 137 0.29 9.64 32.73
C LYS A 137 1.48 8.75 33.12
N PRO A 138 2.73 9.24 33.12
CA PRO A 138 3.86 8.45 33.58
C PRO A 138 3.60 8.06 35.04
N ARG A 139 3.68 6.77 35.34
CA ARG A 139 3.77 6.32 36.74
C ARG A 139 5.13 6.81 37.24
N THR A 140 5.11 7.87 38.05
CA THR A 140 6.20 8.29 38.93
C THR A 140 6.69 7.14 39.79
#